data_AF-A0A0M8VUF7-F1
#
_entry.id   AF-A0A0M8VUF7-F1
#
_cell.length_a   1.000
_cell.length_b   1.000
_cell.length_c   1.000
_cell.angle_alpha   90.00
_cell.angle_beta   90.00
_cell.angle_gamma   90.00
#
_symmetry.space_group_name_H-M   'P 1'
#
loop_
_entity.id
_entity.type
_entity.pdbx_description
1 polymer ?
#
loop_
_entity_poly.entity_id
_entity_poly.type
_entity_poly.pdbx_seq_one_letter_code
_entity_poly.pdbx_strand_id
1 'polypeptide(L)'
;MARPLAANAPGSAWTPTTPLRAGILRALRHARPALRTRLDRAAWTPESWLEEILPGLLTELGAEGPLTLILDGLECVTDAAAVRSLEDFLTRLPQGFRIILSTRHLLGRPLPTLRARGLIAELDQRDLAFTREETQALLTELIGPAATADAWKALHEATEVWAAGLFLMGHALARVADEAEDRGEPRTAQASHSAALPGQ
;
A
#
# COMPACT_ATOMS: atom_id res chain seq x y z
N MET A 1 5.43 24.15 18.93
CA MET A 1 4.78 23.13 19.80
C MET A 1 3.46 22.72 19.14
N ALA A 2 3.47 21.63 18.38
CA ALA A 2 2.29 21.17 17.66
C ALA A 2 1.42 20.29 18.57
N ARG A 3 0.14 20.61 18.63
CA ARG A 3 -0.90 19.93 19.42
C ARG A 3 -1.30 18.64 18.69
N PRO A 4 -1.32 17.45 19.33
CA PRO A 4 -1.77 16.25 18.65
C PRO A 4 -3.29 16.32 18.41
N LEU A 5 -3.73 16.04 17.19
CA LEU A 5 -5.14 15.86 16.84
C LEU A 5 -5.68 14.64 17.59
N ALA A 6 -6.59 14.87 18.53
CA ALA A 6 -7.49 13.85 19.01
C ALA A 6 -8.70 13.78 18.06
N ALA A 7 -8.89 12.65 17.40
CA ALA A 7 -10.18 12.23 16.87
C ALA A 7 -10.16 10.69 16.73
N ASN A 8 -10.48 10.00 17.82
CA ASN A 8 -10.82 8.59 17.79
C ASN A 8 -12.29 8.48 18.21
N ALA A 9 -13.18 8.26 17.25
CA ALA A 9 -14.59 7.99 17.50
C ALA A 9 -14.75 6.54 18.00
N PRO A 10 -15.63 6.26 18.98
CA PRO A 10 -15.84 4.92 19.49
C PRO A 10 -16.69 4.14 18.47
N GLY A 11 -16.02 3.37 17.60
CA GLY A 11 -16.73 2.56 16.60
C GLY A 11 -15.86 1.77 15.61
N SER A 12 -14.57 2.03 15.51
CA SER A 12 -13.67 1.21 14.67
C SER A 12 -12.57 0.57 15.52
N ALA A 13 -12.70 -0.75 15.65
CA ALA A 13 -11.85 -1.59 16.48
C ALA A 13 -10.51 -1.90 15.79
N TRP A 14 -9.66 -0.89 15.70
CA TRP A 14 -8.22 -1.02 15.50
C TRP A 14 -7.53 -0.36 16.68
N THR A 15 -7.24 -1.15 17.72
CA THR A 15 -6.27 -0.72 18.73
C THR A 15 -4.87 -1.10 18.24
N PRO A 16 -3.84 -0.28 18.53
CA PRO A 16 -2.45 -0.57 18.16
C PRO A 16 -1.89 -1.85 18.80
N THR A 17 -2.67 -2.50 19.67
CA THR A 17 -2.34 -3.74 20.37
C THR A 17 -3.07 -4.98 19.85
N THR A 18 -3.88 -4.87 18.78
CA THR A 18 -4.54 -6.05 18.22
C THR A 18 -3.50 -6.97 17.59
N PRO A 19 -3.31 -8.20 18.10
CA PRO A 19 -2.32 -9.11 17.54
C PRO A 19 -2.73 -9.51 16.12
N LEU A 20 -1.77 -9.59 15.19
CA LEU A 20 -1.99 -9.90 13.76
C LEU A 20 -3.00 -11.05 13.54
N ARG A 21 -2.88 -12.12 14.32
CA ARG A 21 -3.80 -13.27 14.32
C ARG A 21 -5.26 -12.87 14.48
N ALA A 22 -5.58 -11.98 15.41
CA ALA A 22 -6.96 -11.52 15.63
C ALA A 22 -7.48 -10.71 14.44
N GLY A 23 -6.62 -9.91 13.81
CA GLY A 23 -6.93 -9.20 12.57
C GLY A 23 -7.26 -10.14 11.41
N ILE A 24 -6.39 -11.13 11.16
CA ILE A 24 -6.59 -12.15 10.12
C ILE A 24 -7.92 -12.87 10.33
N LEU A 25 -8.16 -13.37 11.54
CA LEU A 25 -9.37 -14.12 11.83
C LEU A 25 -10.64 -13.30 11.71
N ARG A 26 -10.58 -12.03 12.11
CA ARG A 26 -11.70 -11.11 11.92
C ARG A 26 -11.99 -10.91 10.43
N ALA A 27 -10.96 -10.71 9.61
CA ALA A 27 -11.12 -10.57 8.17
C ALA A 27 -11.69 -11.85 7.54
N LEU A 28 -11.20 -13.02 7.94
CA LEU A 28 -11.70 -14.32 7.47
C LEU A 28 -13.17 -14.53 7.88
N ARG A 29 -13.55 -14.22 9.12
CA ARG A 29 -14.95 -14.30 9.56
C ARG A 29 -15.86 -13.33 8.81
N HIS A 30 -15.36 -12.14 8.50
CA HIS A 30 -16.11 -11.17 7.72
C HIS A 30 -16.35 -11.66 6.28
N ALA A 31 -15.31 -12.22 5.64
CA ALA A 31 -15.41 -12.75 4.29
C ALA A 31 -16.19 -14.07 4.21
N ARG A 32 -16.09 -14.91 5.25
CA ARG A 32 -16.70 -16.24 5.33
C ARG A 32 -17.38 -16.42 6.69
N PRO A 33 -18.62 -15.91 6.85
CA PRO A 33 -19.36 -16.02 8.10
C PRO A 33 -19.69 -17.45 8.53
N ALA A 34 -19.65 -18.40 7.59
CA ALA A 34 -19.92 -19.82 7.83
C ALA A 34 -18.75 -20.57 8.50
N LEU A 35 -17.57 -19.94 8.65
CA LEU A 35 -16.45 -20.53 9.37
C LEU A 35 -16.86 -20.81 10.83
N ARG A 36 -16.77 -22.08 11.21
CA ARG A 36 -17.22 -22.63 12.51
C ARG A 36 -16.08 -22.77 13.50
N THR A 37 -14.83 -22.69 13.03
CA THR A 37 -13.65 -22.79 13.89
C THR A 37 -13.77 -21.78 15.03
N ARG A 38 -13.48 -22.20 16.27
CA ARG A 38 -13.75 -21.42 17.47
C ARG A 38 -12.65 -20.37 17.69
N LEU A 39 -12.79 -19.25 16.99
CA LEU A 39 -11.81 -18.17 16.92
C LEU A 39 -11.97 -17.10 18.03
N ASP A 40 -12.86 -17.32 18.99
CA ASP A 40 -13.22 -16.29 19.99
C ASP A 40 -12.51 -16.47 21.36
N ARG A 41 -11.45 -17.29 21.45
CA ARG A 41 -10.68 -17.42 22.71
C ARG A 41 -9.62 -16.32 22.80
N ALA A 42 -9.80 -15.40 23.74
CA ALA A 42 -8.93 -14.23 23.94
C ALA A 42 -7.48 -14.54 24.38
N ALA A 43 -7.17 -15.79 24.71
CA ALA A 43 -5.82 -16.22 25.11
C ALA A 43 -5.40 -17.44 24.28
N TRP A 44 -4.58 -17.19 23.25
CA TRP A 44 -3.87 -18.25 22.52
C TRP A 44 -2.38 -18.03 22.62
N THR A 45 -1.67 -19.13 22.78
CA THR A 45 -0.24 -19.18 22.53
C THR A 45 0.02 -19.50 21.05
N PRO A 46 1.19 -19.16 20.50
CA PRO A 46 1.58 -19.57 19.14
C PRO A 46 1.42 -21.07 18.91
N GLU A 47 1.71 -21.89 19.91
CA GLU A 47 1.61 -23.35 19.83
C GLU A 47 0.16 -23.80 19.69
N SER A 48 -0.74 -23.28 20.54
CA SER A 48 -2.18 -23.58 20.45
C SER A 48 -2.81 -23.12 19.14
N TRP A 49 -2.29 -22.03 18.55
CA TRP A 49 -2.71 -21.58 17.23
C TRP A 49 -2.39 -22.61 16.14
N LEU A 50 -1.17 -23.15 16.15
CA LEU A 50 -0.70 -24.10 15.14
C LEU A 50 -1.33 -25.47 15.25
N GLU A 51 -1.54 -25.95 16.48
CA GLU A 51 -1.97 -27.33 16.71
C GLU A 51 -3.50 -27.46 16.75
N GLU A 52 -4.22 -26.46 17.27
CA GLU A 52 -5.67 -26.59 17.50
C GLU A 52 -6.51 -25.83 16.47
N ILE A 53 -6.07 -24.62 16.09
CA ILE A 53 -6.94 -23.70 15.34
C ILE A 53 -6.64 -23.76 13.85
N LEU A 54 -5.35 -23.69 13.50
CA LEU A 54 -4.91 -23.61 12.13
C LEU A 54 -5.40 -24.81 11.29
N PRO A 55 -5.34 -26.07 11.74
CA PRO A 55 -5.81 -27.20 10.93
C PRO A 55 -7.32 -27.15 10.63
N GLY A 56 -8.13 -26.78 11.63
CA GLY A 56 -9.58 -26.62 11.47
C GLY A 56 -9.92 -25.48 10.50
N LEU A 57 -9.25 -24.34 10.68
CA LEU A 57 -9.42 -23.18 9.82
C LEU A 57 -9.07 -23.49 8.36
N LEU A 58 -7.93 -24.15 8.11
CA LEU A 58 -7.50 -24.50 6.75
C LEU A 58 -8.45 -25.51 6.09
N THR A 59 -8.99 -26.44 6.87
CA THR A 59 -9.97 -27.41 6.38
C THR A 59 -11.26 -26.71 5.94
N GLU A 60 -11.78 -25.82 6.78
CA GLU A 60 -13.00 -25.05 6.45
C GLU A 60 -12.76 -24.10 5.27
N LEU A 61 -11.62 -23.40 5.23
CA LEU A 61 -11.25 -22.55 4.09
C LEU A 61 -11.13 -23.35 2.79
N GLY A 62 -10.59 -24.57 2.85
CA GLY A 62 -10.53 -25.46 1.69
C GLY A 62 -11.91 -25.88 1.17
N ALA A 63 -12.90 -26.05 2.05
CA ALA A 63 -14.26 -26.44 1.68
C ALA A 63 -15.07 -25.26 1.10
N GLU A 64 -14.80 -24.04 1.53
CA GLU A 64 -15.47 -22.80 1.11
C GLU A 64 -15.03 -22.30 -0.28
N GLY A 65 -13.96 -22.87 -0.84
CA GLY A 65 -13.42 -22.52 -2.16
C GLY A 65 -12.40 -21.36 -2.11
N PRO A 66 -12.04 -20.79 -3.29
CA PRO A 66 -10.95 -19.83 -3.37
C PRO A 66 -11.21 -18.56 -2.57
N LEU A 67 -10.16 -18.01 -1.96
CA LEU A 67 -10.19 -16.76 -1.19
C LEU A 67 -8.88 -16.00 -1.42
N THR A 68 -8.96 -14.68 -1.54
CA THR A 68 -7.78 -13.81 -1.51
C THR A 68 -7.76 -13.03 -0.20
N LEU A 69 -6.67 -13.15 0.56
CA LEU A 69 -6.42 -12.37 1.76
C LEU A 69 -5.33 -11.33 1.48
N ILE A 70 -5.64 -10.06 1.74
CA ILE A 70 -4.69 -8.95 1.59
C ILE A 70 -4.26 -8.50 2.98
N LEU A 71 -2.95 -8.57 3.26
CA LEU A 71 -2.34 -8.06 4.48
C LEU A 71 -1.47 -6.87 4.12
N ASP A 72 -1.94 -5.68 4.48
CA ASP A 72 -1.24 -4.42 4.23
C ASP A 72 -0.57 -3.87 5.48
N GLY A 73 0.55 -3.18 5.29
CA GLY A 73 1.31 -2.54 6.36
C GLY A 73 1.98 -3.52 7.34
N LEU A 74 2.42 -4.69 6.86
CA LEU A 74 3.03 -5.71 7.72
C LEU A 74 4.33 -5.26 8.39
N GLU A 75 4.97 -4.17 7.93
CA GLU A 75 6.08 -3.52 8.65
C GLU A 75 5.73 -3.09 10.07
N CYS A 76 4.44 -2.88 10.39
CA CYS A 76 3.99 -2.56 11.74
C CYS A 76 4.05 -3.77 12.69
N VAL A 77 4.19 -4.99 12.17
CA VAL A 77 4.22 -6.22 12.97
C VAL A 77 5.65 -6.47 13.45
N THR A 78 5.94 -6.07 14.69
CA THR A 78 7.26 -6.21 15.31
C THR A 78 7.37 -7.41 16.26
N ASP A 79 6.24 -7.99 16.67
CA ASP A 79 6.22 -9.18 17.54
C ASP A 79 6.66 -10.42 16.77
N ALA A 80 7.80 -11.00 17.18
CA ALA A 80 8.36 -12.21 16.58
C ALA A 80 7.40 -13.41 16.66
N ALA A 81 6.55 -13.50 17.68
CA ALA A 81 5.55 -14.57 17.77
C ALA A 81 4.45 -14.41 16.73
N ALA A 82 4.03 -13.17 16.44
CA ALA A 82 3.09 -12.86 15.37
C ALA A 82 3.69 -13.15 13.99
N VAL A 83 4.95 -12.78 13.76
CA VAL A 83 5.66 -13.08 12.51
C VAL A 83 5.74 -14.59 12.29
N ARG A 84 6.16 -15.37 13.29
CA ARG A 84 6.20 -16.84 13.20
C ARG A 84 4.82 -17.45 12.90
N SER A 85 3.77 -16.95 13.55
CA SER A 85 2.40 -17.43 13.30
C SER A 85 1.94 -17.18 11.87
N LEU A 86 2.33 -16.04 11.28
CA LEU A 86 2.08 -15.74 9.87
C LEU A 86 2.90 -16.66 8.98
N GLU A 87 4.19 -16.83 9.26
CA GLU A 87 5.09 -17.71 8.53
C GLU A 87 4.54 -19.14 8.44
N ASP A 88 4.07 -19.69 9.56
CA ASP A 88 3.44 -21.00 9.59
C ASP A 88 2.13 -21.06 8.79
N PHE A 89 1.30 -20.02 8.87
CA PHE A 89 0.07 -19.91 8.08
C PHE A 89 0.37 -19.97 6.58
N LEU A 90 1.39 -19.24 6.11
CA LEU A 90 1.81 -19.22 4.71
C LEU A 90 2.26 -20.59 4.19
N THR A 91 2.81 -21.46 5.04
CA THR A 91 3.28 -22.79 4.61
C THR A 91 2.18 -23.84 4.45
N ARG A 92 0.97 -23.58 4.98
CA ARG A 92 -0.10 -24.58 5.07
C ARG A 92 -1.36 -24.21 4.29
N LEU A 93 -1.31 -23.17 3.46
CA LEU A 93 -2.47 -22.66 2.73
C LEU A 93 -3.11 -23.75 1.84
N PRO A 94 -4.45 -23.87 1.86
CA PRO A 94 -5.13 -24.81 0.98
C PRO A 94 -5.05 -24.34 -0.48
N GLN A 95 -5.28 -25.25 -1.42
CA GLN A 95 -5.32 -24.92 -2.83
C GLN A 95 -6.41 -23.87 -3.12
N GLY A 96 -6.12 -22.91 -3.99
CA GLY A 96 -7.03 -21.82 -4.34
C GLY A 96 -7.03 -20.65 -3.36
N PHE A 97 -6.29 -20.74 -2.25
CA PHE A 97 -6.07 -19.61 -1.35
C PHE A 97 -4.92 -18.73 -1.85
N ARG A 98 -5.19 -17.44 -2.05
CA ARG A 98 -4.19 -16.45 -2.47
C ARG A 98 -3.93 -15.49 -1.32
N ILE A 99 -2.65 -15.16 -1.12
CA ILE A 99 -2.26 -14.13 -0.15
C ILE A 99 -1.47 -13.05 -0.87
N ILE A 100 -1.85 -11.81 -0.61
CA ILE A 100 -1.12 -10.63 -1.02
C ILE A 100 -0.57 -9.98 0.26
N LEU A 101 0.75 -9.82 0.31
CA LEU A 101 1.46 -9.22 1.44
C LEU A 101 2.05 -7.89 0.96
N SER A 102 1.78 -6.82 1.68
CA SER A 102 2.42 -5.52 1.49
C SER A 102 3.24 -5.20 2.74
N THR A 103 4.53 -4.96 2.54
CA THR A 103 5.49 -4.68 3.61
C THR A 103 6.70 -3.93 3.11
N ARG A 104 7.28 -3.09 3.96
CA ARG A 104 8.57 -2.42 3.73
C ARG A 104 9.79 -3.24 4.13
N HIS A 105 9.60 -4.39 4.76
CA HIS A 105 10.67 -5.23 5.27
C HIS A 105 10.54 -6.66 4.73
N LEU A 106 11.68 -7.31 4.48
CA LEU A 106 11.65 -8.71 4.11
C LEU A 106 11.16 -9.53 5.32
N LEU A 107 10.02 -10.20 5.18
CA LEU A 107 9.63 -11.21 6.17
C LEU A 107 10.62 -12.39 6.07
N GLY A 108 10.85 -13.05 7.20
CA GLY A 108 11.78 -14.17 7.29
C GLY A 108 11.31 -15.42 6.53
N ARG A 109 11.49 -16.59 7.12
CA ARG A 109 11.11 -17.85 6.47
C ARG A 109 9.60 -18.03 6.65
N PRO A 110 8.79 -18.19 5.59
CA PRO A 110 9.14 -19.07 4.48
C PRO A 110 9.38 -18.36 3.15
N LEU A 111 9.35 -17.02 3.11
CA LEU A 111 9.35 -16.29 1.83
C LEU A 111 10.54 -16.66 0.93
N PRO A 112 11.80 -16.73 1.42
CA PRO A 112 12.91 -17.16 0.58
C PRO A 112 12.74 -18.56 -0.02
N THR A 113 12.14 -19.50 0.74
CA THR A 113 11.90 -20.87 0.28
C THR A 113 10.78 -20.92 -0.75
N LEU A 114 9.69 -20.18 -0.53
CA LEU A 114 8.58 -20.09 -1.49
C LEU A 114 9.00 -19.37 -2.77
N ARG A 115 9.83 -18.33 -2.66
CA ARG A 115 10.48 -17.64 -3.79
C ARG A 115 11.33 -18.59 -4.61
N ALA A 116 12.20 -19.37 -3.96
CA ALA A 116 13.04 -20.36 -4.64
C ALA A 116 12.22 -21.46 -5.35
N ARG A 117 10.98 -21.70 -4.92
CA ARG A 117 10.04 -22.64 -5.54
C ARG A 117 9.16 -22.00 -6.63
N GLY A 118 9.31 -20.71 -6.91
CA GLY A 118 8.47 -19.99 -7.88
C GLY A 118 7.02 -19.83 -7.44
N LEU A 119 6.74 -19.90 -6.14
CA LEU A 119 5.39 -19.81 -5.57
C LEU A 119 5.01 -18.39 -5.12
N ILE A 120 5.89 -17.41 -5.35
CA ILE A 120 5.68 -16.00 -5.02
C ILE A 120 5.89 -15.16 -6.28
N ALA A 121 4.96 -14.24 -6.52
CA ALA A 121 5.19 -13.08 -7.37
C ALA A 121 5.52 -11.88 -6.47
N GLU A 122 6.65 -11.21 -6.74
CA GLU A 122 7.09 -10.06 -5.96
C GLU A 122 7.03 -8.81 -6.85
N LEU A 123 6.53 -7.73 -6.27
CA LEU A 123 6.58 -6.40 -6.86
C LEU A 123 7.41 -5.55 -5.93
N ASP A 124 8.51 -5.00 -6.43
CA ASP A 124 9.35 -4.09 -5.69
C ASP A 124 9.09 -2.62 -6.09
N GLN A 125 9.83 -1.70 -5.46
CA GLN A 125 9.72 -0.27 -5.73
C GLN A 125 9.98 0.06 -7.21
N ARG A 126 10.86 -0.67 -7.91
CA ARG A 126 11.19 -0.43 -9.31
C ARG A 126 10.07 -0.91 -10.22
N ASP A 127 9.40 -2.00 -9.87
CA ASP A 127 8.23 -2.49 -10.61
C ASP A 127 7.02 -1.53 -10.49
N LEU A 128 6.95 -0.79 -9.38
CA LEU A 128 5.87 0.18 -9.11
C LEU A 128 6.25 1.63 -9.46
N ALA A 129 7.51 1.89 -9.79
CA ALA A 129 7.97 3.21 -10.18
C ALA A 129 7.41 3.56 -11.57
N PHE A 130 6.78 4.73 -11.67
CA PHE A 130 6.22 5.20 -12.93
C PHE A 130 7.30 5.38 -14.00
N THR A 131 7.01 5.04 -15.25
CA THR A 131 7.90 5.47 -16.32
C THR A 131 7.84 6.98 -16.51
N ARG A 132 8.75 7.53 -17.32
CA ARG A 132 8.71 8.96 -17.69
C ARG A 132 7.40 9.29 -18.40
N GLU A 133 6.95 8.39 -19.28
CA GLU A 133 5.73 8.54 -20.07
C GLU A 133 4.49 8.51 -19.16
N GLU A 134 4.44 7.58 -18.21
CA GLU A 134 3.37 7.49 -17.20
C GLU A 134 3.35 8.72 -16.30
N THR A 135 4.52 9.20 -15.88
CA THR A 135 4.67 10.43 -15.09
C THR A 135 4.11 11.64 -15.86
N GLN A 136 4.49 11.78 -17.14
CA GLN A 136 4.03 12.88 -17.98
C GLN A 136 2.53 12.81 -18.23
N ALA A 137 1.98 11.61 -18.47
CA ALA A 137 0.55 11.41 -18.67
C ALA A 137 -0.25 11.80 -17.42
N LEU A 138 0.14 11.28 -16.24
CA LEU A 138 -0.52 11.57 -14.97
C LEU A 138 -0.53 13.07 -14.67
N LEU A 139 0.62 13.72 -14.81
CA LEU A 139 0.70 15.12 -14.44
C LEU A 139 0.02 16.05 -15.46
N THR A 140 0.02 15.68 -16.76
CA THR A 140 -0.76 16.41 -17.77
C THR A 140 -2.25 16.37 -17.44
N GLU A 141 -2.75 15.25 -16.91
CA GLU A 141 -4.12 15.12 -16.43
C GLU A 141 -4.40 16.01 -15.20
N LEU A 142 -3.46 16.05 -14.23
CA LEU A 142 -3.66 16.76 -12.96
C LEU A 142 -3.50 18.29 -13.05
N ILE A 143 -2.53 18.79 -13.82
CA ILE A 143 -2.18 20.23 -13.85
C ILE A 143 -2.20 20.84 -15.27
N GLY A 144 -2.58 20.05 -16.28
CA GLY A 144 -2.66 20.48 -17.67
C GLY A 144 -1.32 20.46 -18.42
N PRO A 145 -1.34 20.69 -19.75
CA PRO A 145 -0.18 20.55 -20.64
C PRO A 145 0.85 21.69 -20.53
N ALA A 146 0.71 22.58 -19.55
CA ALA A 146 1.43 23.84 -19.46
C ALA A 146 2.75 23.77 -18.68
N ALA A 147 3.08 22.64 -18.05
CA ALA A 147 4.36 22.51 -17.36
C ALA A 147 5.51 22.41 -18.37
N THR A 148 6.56 23.19 -18.11
CA THR A 148 7.79 23.18 -18.92
C THR A 148 8.53 21.85 -18.74
N ALA A 149 9.38 21.48 -19.72
CA ALA A 149 10.22 20.29 -19.62
C ALA A 149 11.08 20.25 -18.34
N ASP A 150 11.51 21.42 -17.86
CA ASP A 150 12.27 21.56 -16.62
C ASP A 150 11.42 21.31 -15.38
N ALA A 151 10.16 21.76 -15.38
CA ALA A 151 9.21 21.45 -14.30
C ALA A 151 8.92 19.95 -14.24
N TRP A 152 8.77 19.30 -15.40
CA TRP A 152 8.58 17.85 -15.48
C TRP A 152 9.76 17.06 -14.91
N LYS A 153 10.98 17.48 -15.27
CA LYS A 153 12.20 16.86 -14.76
C LYS A 153 12.33 17.05 -13.25
N ALA A 154 12.09 18.26 -12.74
CA ALA A 154 12.15 18.56 -11.31
C ALA A 154 11.11 17.76 -10.51
N LEU A 155 9.87 17.61 -11.01
CA LEU A 155 8.82 16.81 -10.39
C LEU A 155 9.18 15.32 -10.36
N HIS A 156 9.70 14.79 -11.46
CA HIS A 156 10.12 13.39 -11.54
C HIS A 156 11.29 13.08 -10.59
N GLU A 157 12.29 13.97 -10.53
CA GLU A 157 13.43 13.84 -9.61
C GLU A 157 13.02 14.03 -8.13
N ALA A 158 12.06 14.92 -7.83
CA ALA A 158 11.63 15.21 -6.47
C ALA A 158 10.68 14.15 -5.86
N THR A 159 10.03 13.33 -6.68
CA THR A 159 9.03 12.34 -6.23
C THR A 159 9.57 10.92 -6.15
N GLU A 160 10.87 10.74 -6.41
CA GLU A 160 11.52 9.43 -6.52
C GLU A 160 10.74 8.45 -7.39
N VAL A 161 9.94 8.98 -8.33
CA VAL A 161 9.17 8.22 -9.31
C VAL A 161 8.02 7.37 -8.69
N TRP A 162 7.61 7.65 -7.45
CA TRP A 162 6.46 7.00 -6.83
C TRP A 162 5.13 7.61 -7.27
N ALA A 163 4.22 6.77 -7.75
CA ALA A 163 2.86 7.15 -8.16
C ALA A 163 2.14 8.04 -7.14
N ALA A 164 2.18 7.64 -5.86
CA ALA A 164 1.54 8.40 -4.78
C ALA A 164 2.22 9.76 -4.53
N GLY A 165 3.54 9.83 -4.61
CA GLY A 165 4.29 11.09 -4.47
C GLY A 165 3.98 12.06 -5.61
N LEU A 166 3.97 11.53 -6.84
CA LEU A 166 3.58 12.27 -8.05
C LEU A 166 2.14 12.80 -7.96
N PHE A 167 1.19 11.96 -7.54
CA PHE A 167 -0.20 12.35 -7.39
C PHE A 167 -0.39 13.44 -6.34
N LEU A 168 0.23 13.28 -5.16
CA LEU A 168 0.14 14.27 -4.08
C LEU A 168 0.77 15.60 -4.47
N MET A 169 1.94 15.58 -5.13
CA MET A 169 2.60 16.79 -5.60
C MET A 169 1.79 17.47 -6.72
N GLY A 170 1.28 16.70 -7.68
CA GLY A 170 0.43 17.19 -8.75
C GLY A 170 -0.82 17.87 -8.21
N HIS A 171 -1.51 17.26 -7.24
CA HIS A 171 -2.67 17.88 -6.59
C HIS A 171 -2.32 19.13 -5.78
N ALA A 172 -1.19 19.14 -5.09
CA ALA A 172 -0.74 20.32 -4.36
C ALA A 172 -0.50 21.50 -5.30
N LEU A 173 0.09 21.26 -6.48
CA LEU A 173 0.33 22.26 -7.51
C LEU A 173 -0.96 22.72 -8.20
N ALA A 174 -1.88 21.80 -8.50
CA ALA A 174 -3.20 22.12 -9.06
C ALA A 174 -3.95 23.11 -8.16
N ARG A 175 -3.99 22.83 -6.85
CA ARG A 175 -4.64 23.71 -5.88
C ARG A 175 -4.04 25.11 -5.83
N VAL A 176 -2.71 25.24 -5.95
CA VAL A 176 -2.04 26.55 -5.99
C VAL A 176 -2.39 27.31 -7.28
N ALA A 177 -2.50 26.61 -8.41
CA ALA A 177 -2.89 27.20 -9.68
C ALA A 177 -4.35 27.71 -9.63
N ASP A 178 -5.28 26.91 -9.09
CA ASP A 178 -6.69 27.31 -8.90
C ASP A 178 -6.79 28.54 -7.99
N GLU A 179 -6.03 28.58 -6.89
CA GLU A 179 -5.99 29.73 -5.96
C GLU A 179 -5.39 31.00 -6.59
N ALA A 180 -4.47 30.87 -7.55
CA ALA A 180 -3.91 32.01 -8.27
C ALA A 180 -4.88 32.57 -9.32
N GLU A 181 -5.65 31.68 -9.96
CA GLU A 181 -6.67 32.04 -10.94
C GLU A 181 -7.88 32.72 -10.29
N ASP A 182 -8.30 32.26 -9.10
CA ASP A 182 -9.36 32.91 -8.30
C ASP A 182 -8.92 34.27 -7.71
N ARG A 183 -7.61 34.48 -7.54
CA ARG A 183 -7.03 35.78 -7.16
C ARG A 183 -6.84 36.76 -8.33
N GLY A 184 -7.11 36.34 -9.57
CA GLY A 184 -7.03 37.19 -10.77
C GLY A 184 -5.59 37.56 -11.18
N GLU A 185 -4.58 36.80 -10.77
CA GLU A 185 -3.20 37.04 -11.22
C GLU A 185 -2.98 36.40 -12.61
N PRO A 186 -2.60 37.19 -13.64
CA PRO A 186 -2.47 36.67 -14.98
C PRO A 186 -1.28 35.71 -15.09
N ARG A 187 -1.54 34.53 -15.67
CA ARG A 187 -0.52 33.52 -16.00
C ARG A 187 0.55 34.18 -16.86
N THR A 188 1.75 34.36 -16.33
CA THR A 188 2.88 34.97 -17.04
C THR A 188 3.22 34.14 -18.27
N ALA A 189 2.65 34.54 -19.40
CA ALA A 189 3.06 34.09 -20.72
C ALA A 189 4.49 34.58 -20.92
N GLN A 190 5.46 33.69 -20.73
CA GLN A 190 6.84 33.99 -21.09
C GLN A 190 6.93 34.00 -22.62
N ALA A 191 6.77 35.20 -23.17
CA ALA A 191 6.75 35.49 -24.58
C ALA A 191 8.09 35.15 -25.24
N SER A 192 7.96 34.34 -26.29
CA SER A 192 8.77 34.27 -27.51
C SER A 192 9.98 35.20 -27.58
N HIS A 193 11.13 34.55 -27.56
CA HIS A 193 12.37 35.00 -28.16
C HIS A 193 12.14 35.30 -29.66
N SER A 194 12.11 36.57 -30.07
CA SER A 194 12.35 36.98 -31.47
C SER A 194 12.46 38.51 -31.63
N ALA A 195 13.70 38.99 -31.81
CA ALA A 195 14.11 40.09 -32.70
C ALA A 195 15.58 40.44 -32.36
N ALA A 196 16.56 39.82 -33.00
CA ALA A 196 17.21 40.34 -34.20
C ALA A 196 17.77 41.77 -34.01
N LEU A 197 19.09 41.82 -33.81
CA LEU A 197 19.94 43.01 -33.72
C LEU A 197 19.88 43.87 -35.01
N PRO A 198 19.97 45.21 -34.91
CA PRO A 198 20.49 46.02 -36.00
C PRO A 198 21.99 46.24 -35.81
N GLY A 199 22.79 45.74 -36.75
CA GLY A 199 24.23 45.96 -36.84
C GLY A 199 24.58 46.53 -38.21
N GLN A 200 25.37 47.59 -38.17
CA GLN A 200 25.91 48.40 -39.27
C GLN A 200 26.69 47.61 -40.32
#